data_AF-A0A437K2N9-F1
#
_entry.id   AF-A0A437K2N9-F1
#
_cell.length_a   1.000
_cell.length_b   1.000
_cell.length_c   1.000
_cell.angle_alpha   90.00
_cell.angle_beta   90.00
_cell.angle_gamma   90.00
#
_symmetry.space_group_name_H-M   'P 1'
#
loop_
_entity.id
_entity.type
_entity.pdbx_description
1 polymer ?
#
loop_
_entity_poly.entity_id
_entity_poly.type
_entity_poly.pdbx_seq_one_letter_code
_entity_poly.pdbx_strand_id
1 'polypeptide(L)' 'MVFKNKEKKDKGSVFFYYKLSYRRKFIRTLWTFPVVVISLVVIYIFAGLNSNETLIISISFLIIFLIQLFYNYLKWKKYE' A
#
# COMPACT_ATOMS: atom_id res chain seq x y z
N MET A 1 -8.27 3.00 -20.27
CA MET A 1 -8.73 1.74 -20.92
C MET A 1 -7.62 0.69 -21.19
N VAL A 2 -6.36 0.87 -20.75
CA VAL A 2 -5.22 0.07 -21.27
C VAL A 2 -5.05 -1.36 -20.66
N PHE A 3 -5.72 -1.70 -19.55
CA PHE A 3 -5.53 -3.00 -18.88
C PHE A 3 -6.83 -3.75 -18.49
N LYS A 4 -7.99 -3.27 -18.95
CA LYS A 4 -9.28 -3.92 -18.71
C LYS A 4 -9.32 -5.15 -19.65
N ASN A 5 -9.19 -6.36 -19.12
CA ASN A 5 -9.13 -7.68 -19.82
C ASN A 5 -7.75 -8.33 -20.05
N LYS A 6 -6.65 -7.84 -19.44
CA LYS A 6 -5.40 -8.65 -19.43
C LYS A 6 -5.35 -9.52 -18.18
N GLU A 7 -5.13 -10.82 -18.38
CA GLU A 7 -4.92 -11.78 -17.30
C GLU A 7 -3.84 -11.27 -16.34
N LYS A 8 -4.18 -11.29 -15.06
CA LYS A 8 -3.25 -10.97 -13.99
C LYS A 8 -2.21 -12.06 -13.96
N LYS A 9 -0.95 -11.69 -14.14
CA LYS A 9 0.14 -12.66 -13.98
C LYS A 9 0.38 -12.84 -12.50
N ASP A 10 0.50 -14.09 -12.05
CA ASP A 10 0.89 -14.45 -10.69
C ASP A 10 2.33 -15.00 -10.59
N LYS A 11 2.93 -15.38 -11.73
CA LYS A 11 4.36 -15.77 -11.84
C LYS A 11 5.16 -14.82 -12.74
N GLY A 12 6.46 -14.65 -12.45
CA GLY A 12 7.40 -13.80 -13.20
C GLY A 12 7.52 -12.36 -12.69
N SER A 13 8.61 -11.69 -13.05
CA SER A 13 8.88 -10.29 -12.68
C SER A 13 8.01 -9.36 -13.52
N VAL A 14 7.01 -8.74 -12.89
CA VAL A 14 6.07 -7.83 -13.55
C VAL A 14 6.28 -6.44 -12.98
N PHE A 15 6.90 -5.56 -13.77
CA PHE A 15 7.22 -4.19 -13.37
C PHE A 15 5.98 -3.29 -13.28
N PHE A 16 4.97 -3.54 -14.13
CA PHE A 16 3.75 -2.74 -14.19
C PHE A 16 2.75 -3.11 -13.09
N TYR A 17 2.51 -2.19 -12.14
CA TYR A 17 1.58 -2.37 -11.02
C TYR A 17 0.19 -2.86 -11.45
N TYR A 18 -0.33 -2.37 -12.58
CA TYR A 18 -1.65 -2.75 -13.07
C TYR A 18 -1.76 -4.22 -13.53
N LYS A 19 -0.65 -4.88 -13.87
CA LYS A 19 -0.62 -6.29 -14.32
C LYS A 19 -0.43 -7.31 -13.18
N LEU A 20 -0.18 -6.87 -11.94
CA LEU A 20 -0.05 -7.77 -10.79
C LEU A 20 -1.40 -8.35 -10.35
N SER A 21 -1.37 -9.62 -9.92
CA SER A 21 -2.41 -10.26 -9.11
C SER A 21 -2.75 -9.42 -7.88
N TYR A 22 -4.00 -9.52 -7.41
CA TYR A 22 -4.38 -8.78 -6.21
C TYR A 22 -3.66 -9.33 -4.98
N ARG A 23 -3.35 -10.64 -4.97
CA ARG A 23 -2.51 -11.29 -3.96
C ARG A 23 -1.12 -10.66 -3.86
N ARG A 24 -0.39 -10.48 -4.96
CA ARG A 24 0.94 -9.86 -4.92
C ARG A 24 0.90 -8.39 -4.51
N LYS A 25 -0.15 -7.66 -4.86
CA LYS A 25 -0.38 -6.28 -4.37
C LYS A 25 -0.63 -6.26 -2.86
N PHE A 26 -1.39 -7.21 -2.34
CA PHE A 26 -1.63 -7.36 -0.91
C PHE A 26 -0.33 -7.66 -0.14
N ILE A 27 0.44 -8.65 -0.58
CA ILE A 27 1.76 -8.97 0.00
C ILE A 27 2.68 -7.75 -0.06
N ARG A 28 2.74 -7.06 -1.20
CA ARG A 28 3.56 -5.84 -1.32
C ARG A 28 3.08 -4.73 -0.37
N THR A 29 1.78 -4.59 -0.16
CA THR A 29 1.23 -3.62 0.81
C THR A 29 1.69 -3.97 2.24
N LEU A 30 1.72 -5.25 2.61
CA LEU A 30 2.28 -5.68 3.91
C LEU A 30 3.79 -5.35 4.01
N TRP A 31 4.57 -5.64 2.97
CA TRP A 31 6.01 -5.32 2.95
C TRP A 31 6.30 -3.81 2.89
N THR A 32 5.34 -2.98 2.48
CA THR A 32 5.48 -1.52 2.56
C THR A 32 5.22 -0.97 3.95
N PHE A 33 4.65 -1.75 4.88
CA PHE A 33 4.41 -1.28 6.25
C PHE A 33 5.69 -0.82 6.97
N PRO A 34 6.81 -1.58 6.98
CA PRO A 34 8.08 -1.09 7.52
C PRO A 34 8.56 0.21 6.88
N VAL A 35 8.36 0.37 5.56
CA VAL A 35 8.77 1.58 4.83
C VAL A 35 7.95 2.79 5.29
N VAL A 36 6.64 2.62 5.49
CA VAL A 36 5.75 3.68 6.02
C VAL A 36 6.17 4.07 7.43
N VAL A 37 6.49 3.09 8.30
CA VAL A 37 6.95 3.36 9.67
C VAL A 37 8.27 4.15 9.66
N ILE A 38 9.25 3.73 8.86
CA ILE A 38 10.53 4.47 8.73
C ILE A 38 10.28 5.89 8.22
N SER A 39 9.40 6.05 7.23
CA SER A 39 9.07 7.36 6.67
C SER A 39 8.44 8.28 7.73
N LEU A 40 7.55 7.75 8.58
CA LEU A 40 6.95 8.51 9.68
C LEU A 40 7.99 8.93 10.72
N VAL A 41 8.96 8.07 11.05
CA VAL A 41 10.07 8.40 11.97
C VAL A 41 10.96 9.50 11.37
N VAL A 42 11.29 9.43 10.08
CA VAL A 42 12.05 10.46 9.39
C VAL A 42 11.29 11.79 9.41
N ILE A 43 10.00 11.78 9.06
CA ILE A 43 9.16 12.99 9.13
C ILE A 43 9.13 13.56 10.55
N TYR A 44 8.97 12.71 11.57
CA TYR A 44 8.97 13.14 12.97
C TYR A 44 10.26 13.86 13.39
N ILE A 45 11.42 13.33 12.97
CA ILE A 45 12.73 13.90 13.32
C ILE A 45 13.03 15.19 12.55
N PHE A 46 12.72 15.23 11.25
CA PHE A 46 13.18 16.30 10.36
C PHE A 46 12.15 17.41 10.13
N ALA A 47 10.85 17.15 10.28
CA ALA A 47 9.82 18.12 9.92
C ALA A 47 9.54 19.16 11.01
N GLY A 48 10.09 18.99 12.23
CA GLY A 48 9.89 19.94 13.34
C GLY A 48 8.41 20.09 13.76
N LEU A 49 7.61 19.06 13.50
CA LEU A 49 6.17 19.08 13.70
C LEU A 49 5.82 18.93 15.19
N ASN A 50 4.71 19.55 15.60
CA ASN A 50 4.20 19.40 16.95
C ASN A 50 3.60 17.99 17.17
N SER A 51 3.48 17.57 18.44
CA SER A 51 2.93 16.25 18.80
C SER A 51 1.52 15.99 18.24
N ASN A 52 0.67 17.02 18.16
CA ASN A 52 -0.67 16.88 17.57
C ASN A 52 -0.62 16.67 16.05
N GLU A 53 0.25 17.39 15.35
CA GLU A 53 0.39 17.31 13.89
C GLU A 53 0.95 15.95 13.47
N THR A 54 1.97 15.46 14.18
CA THR A 54 2.56 14.14 13.95
C THR A 54 1.55 13.01 14.20
N LEU A 55 0.68 13.16 15.19
CA LEU A 55 -0.41 12.22 15.48
C LEU A 55 -1.45 12.22 14.35
N ILE A 56 -1.89 13.39 13.88
CA ILE A 56 -2.85 13.51 12.76
C ILE A 56 -2.29 12.87 11.48
N ILE A 57 -1.02 13.13 11.18
CA ILE A 57 -0.35 12.54 10.01
C ILE A 57 -0.26 11.02 10.14
N SER A 58 0.16 10.53 11.31
CA SER A 58 0.29 9.08 11.57
C SER A 58 -1.05 8.37 11.40
N ILE A 59 -2.14 8.91 11.95
CA ILE A 59 -3.49 8.35 11.79
C ILE A 59 -3.91 8.36 10.32
N SER A 60 -3.65 9.46 9.61
CA SER A 60 -3.99 9.57 8.18
C SER A 60 -3.27 8.52 7.34
N PHE A 61 -1.97 8.29 7.57
CA PHE A 61 -1.21 7.22 6.92
C PHE A 61 -1.75 5.83 7.26
N LEU A 62 -2.14 5.59 8.51
CA LEU A 62 -2.70 4.32 8.96
C LEU A 62 -4.04 4.02 8.27
N ILE A 63 -4.93 5.02 8.17
CA ILE A 63 -6.21 4.89 7.46
C ILE A 63 -5.99 4.57 5.98
N ILE A 64 -5.11 5.29 5.29
CA ILE A 64 -4.79 5.04 3.87
C ILE A 64 -4.23 3.63 3.70
N PHE A 65 -3.33 3.20 4.58
CA PHE A 65 -2.76 1.86 4.57
C PHE A 65 -3.84 0.78 4.73
N LEU A 66 -4.75 0.94 5.70
CA LEU A 66 -5.85 0.00 5.91
C LEU A 66 -6.78 -0.06 4.72
N ILE A 67 -7.18 1.09 4.16
CA ILE A 67 -8.02 1.15 2.95
C ILE A 67 -7.36 0.36 1.81
N GLN A 68 -6.06 0.57 1.59
CA GLN A 68 -5.32 -0.12 0.53
C GLN A 68 -5.21 -1.63 0.79
N LEU A 69 -5.01 -2.03 2.05
CA LEU A 69 -4.93 -3.42 2.48
C LEU A 69 -6.27 -4.14 2.28
N PHE A 70 -7.36 -3.57 2.77
CA PHE A 70 -8.71 -4.12 2.60
C PHE A 70 -9.14 -4.15 1.15
N TYR A 71 -8.89 -3.09 0.37
CA TYR A 71 -9.21 -3.06 -1.05
C TYR A 71 -8.51 -4.18 -1.82
N ASN A 72 -7.21 -4.36 -1.58
CA ASN A 72 -6.42 -5.42 -2.21
C ASN A 72 -6.87 -6.81 -1.75
N TYR A 73 -7.22 -6.99 -0.47
CA TYR A 73 -7.74 -8.25 0.06
C TYR A 73 -9.12 -8.63 -0.50
N LEU A 74 -10.08 -7.69 -0.50
CA LEU A 74 -11.42 -7.92 -1.06
C LEU A 74 -11.35 -8.24 -2.55
N LYS A 75 -10.50 -7.53 -3.30
CA LYS A 75 -10.29 -7.82 -4.71
C LYS A 75 -9.52 -9.10 -4.95
N TRP A 76 -8.62 -9.51 -4.05
CA TRP A 76 -8.03 -10.84 -4.10
C TRP A 76 -9.15 -11.87 -4.01
N LYS A 77 -9.89 -11.92 -2.89
CA LYS A 77 -10.97 -12.90 -2.67
C LYS A 77 -12.05 -12.94 -3.76
N LYS A 78 -12.33 -11.81 -4.42
CA LYS A 78 -13.37 -11.71 -5.46
C LYS A 78 -12.91 -12.18 -6.84
N TYR A 79 -11.63 -12.03 -7.18
CA TYR A 79 -11.12 -12.24 -8.53
C TYR A 79 -10.07 -13.36 -8.63
N GLU A 80 -9.57 -13.86 -7.51
CA GLU A 80 -8.55 -14.91 -7.37
C GLU A 80 -8.88 -15.80 -6.16
#